data_AF-D7P7V8-F1
#
_entry.id   AF-D7P7V8-F1
#
_cell.length_a   1.000
_cell.length_b   1.000
_cell.length_c   1.000
_cell.angle_alpha   90.00
_cell.angle_beta   90.00
_cell.angle_gamma   90.00
#
_symmetry.space_group_name_H-M   'P 1'
#
loop_
_entity.id
_entity.type
_entity.pdbx_description
1 polymer ?
#
loop_
_entity_poly.entity_id
_entity_poly.type
_entity_poly.pdbx_seq_one_letter_code
_entity_poly.pdbx_strand_id
1 'polypeptide(L)'
;ALYARTKLLNPKFYEGMLNSGYEGTREITKRLRNTMGWSATAGEVDNFIYEDANDVFIKDEAMRERLLNTNPNAFRDMITTFLEANGRGYWDTSDDNIELLQDLYQEVEDKIEGV
;
A
#
# COMPACT_ATOMS: atom_id res chain seq x y z
N ALA A 1 16.49 5.10 -0.97
CA ALA A 1 16.84 3.89 -0.18
C ALA A 1 16.58 3.92 1.36
N LEU A 2 17.40 4.61 2.21
CA LEU A 2 17.42 4.36 3.67
C LEU A 2 16.11 4.70 4.41
N TYR A 3 15.37 5.74 3.96
CA TYR A 3 14.15 6.21 4.64
C TYR A 3 12.98 5.21 4.55
N ALA A 4 12.83 4.50 3.42
CA ALA A 4 11.74 3.55 3.23
C ALA A 4 11.94 2.27 4.06
N ARG A 5 13.15 1.69 4.02
CA ARG A 5 13.54 0.52 4.85
C ARG A 5 13.45 0.80 6.34
N THR A 6 13.77 2.03 6.78
CA THR A 6 13.75 2.36 8.22
C THR A 6 12.35 2.66 8.77
N LYS A 7 11.35 2.90 7.90
CA LYS A 7 10.06 3.42 8.32
C LYS A 7 8.85 2.63 7.81
N LEU A 8 8.55 2.64 6.50
CA LEU A 8 7.34 1.98 5.99
C LEU A 8 7.43 0.46 6.15
N LEU A 9 8.57 -0.11 5.76
CA LEU A 9 8.81 -1.55 5.73
C LEU A 9 9.40 -2.10 7.04
N ASN A 10 9.37 -1.31 8.11
CA ASN A 10 9.84 -1.74 9.42
C ASN A 10 8.70 -2.47 10.16
N PRO A 11 8.83 -3.78 10.47
CA PRO A 11 7.78 -4.53 11.16
C PRO A 11 7.32 -3.90 12.47
N LYS A 12 8.25 -3.35 13.25
CA LYS A 12 7.89 -2.68 14.51
C LYS A 12 7.00 -1.45 14.29
N PHE A 13 7.16 -0.77 13.15
CA PHE A 13 6.34 0.38 12.80
C PHE A 13 4.96 -0.06 12.36
N TYR A 14 4.86 -0.87 11.30
CA TYR A 14 3.55 -1.19 10.73
C TYR A 14 2.73 -2.06 11.70
N GLU A 15 3.33 -2.99 12.45
CA GLU A 15 2.60 -3.74 13.50
C GLU A 15 2.13 -2.83 14.63
N GLY A 16 2.96 -1.87 15.06
CA GLY A 16 2.56 -0.87 16.05
C GLY A 16 1.39 -0.01 15.59
N MET A 17 1.37 0.36 14.30
CA MET A 17 0.25 1.06 13.70
C MET A 17 -0.99 0.15 13.63
N LEU A 18 -0.88 -1.06 13.11
CA LEU A 18 -2.01 -1.99 13.00
C LEU A 18 -2.66 -2.31 14.35
N ASN A 19 -1.88 -2.34 15.44
CA ASN A 19 -2.42 -2.48 16.80
C ASN A 19 -3.29 -1.29 17.26
N SER A 20 -3.16 -0.14 16.59
CA SER A 20 -4.02 1.04 16.79
C SER A 20 -5.27 1.01 15.90
N GLY A 21 -5.51 -0.07 15.14
CA GLY A 21 -6.71 -0.30 14.35
C GLY A 21 -6.89 0.70 13.19
N TYR A 22 -8.06 1.34 13.15
CA TYR A 22 -8.52 2.16 12.02
C TYR A 22 -7.55 3.30 11.67
N GLU A 23 -7.14 4.09 12.67
CA GLU A 23 -6.21 5.22 12.47
C GLU A 23 -4.79 4.75 12.16
N GLY A 24 -4.39 3.60 12.68
CA GLY A 24 -3.11 2.99 12.35
C GLY A 24 -2.99 2.63 10.87
N THR A 25 -4.04 2.02 10.32
CA THR A 25 -4.12 1.68 8.89
C THR A 25 -4.05 2.93 8.02
N ARG A 26 -4.67 4.03 8.45
CA ARG A 26 -4.59 5.32 7.79
C ARG A 26 -3.15 5.88 7.78
N GLU A 27 -2.41 5.74 8.88
CA GLU A 27 -1.02 6.22 8.95
C GLU A 27 -0.05 5.39 8.08
N ILE A 28 -0.26 4.08 7.95
CA ILE A 28 0.50 3.23 7.00
C ILE A 28 0.26 3.73 5.57
N THR A 29 -0.99 3.90 5.19
CA THR A 29 -1.39 4.36 3.85
C THR A 29 -0.82 5.74 3.51
N LYS A 30 -0.90 6.68 4.47
CA LYS A 30 -0.31 8.01 4.34
C LYS A 30 1.20 7.96 4.13
N ARG A 31 1.89 7.01 4.77
CA ARG A 31 3.34 6.81 4.59
C ARG A 31 3.66 6.35 3.16
N LEU A 32 2.89 5.42 2.60
CA LEU A 32 3.03 4.98 1.21
C LEU A 32 2.78 6.15 0.24
N ARG A 33 1.72 6.94 0.45
CA ARG A 33 1.43 8.14 -0.36
C ARG A 33 2.56 9.16 -0.34
N ASN A 34 3.17 9.38 0.82
CA ASN A 34 4.34 10.26 0.94
C ASN A 34 5.55 9.71 0.16
N THR A 35 5.76 8.39 0.16
CA THR A 35 6.78 7.75 -0.69
C THR A 35 6.53 8.02 -2.18
N MET A 36 5.29 7.89 -2.65
CA MET A 36 4.93 8.26 -4.03
C MET A 36 5.20 9.75 -4.32
N GLY A 37 4.87 10.65 -3.39
CA GLY A 37 5.19 12.07 -3.51
C GLY A 37 6.69 12.36 -3.68
N TRP A 38 7.58 11.59 -3.04
CA TRP A 38 9.03 11.69 -3.26
C TRP A 38 9.45 11.22 -4.66
N SER A 39 8.76 10.23 -5.24
CA SER A 39 9.02 9.82 -6.63
C SER A 39 8.69 10.94 -7.61
N ALA A 40 7.55 11.62 -7.39
CA ALA A 40 7.11 12.72 -8.23
C ALA A 40 8.01 13.97 -8.15
N THR A 41 8.65 14.21 -7.00
CA THR A 41 9.39 15.46 -6.74
C THR A 41 10.90 15.33 -6.83
N ALA A 42 11.46 14.18 -6.42
CA ALA A 42 12.89 13.94 -6.38
C ALA A 42 13.34 12.80 -7.30
N GLY A 43 12.45 11.90 -7.72
CA GLY A 43 12.79 10.75 -8.55
C GLY A 43 13.69 9.71 -7.87
N GLU A 44 13.87 9.77 -6.55
CA GLU A 44 14.84 8.96 -5.80
C GLU A 44 14.24 7.79 -4.99
N VAL A 45 13.04 7.34 -5.36
CA VAL A 45 12.46 6.13 -4.75
C VAL A 45 12.80 4.94 -5.61
N ASP A 46 13.65 4.08 -5.06
CA ASP A 46 14.05 2.83 -5.71
C ASP A 46 12.84 1.89 -5.89
N ASN A 47 12.75 1.22 -7.04
CA ASN A 47 11.64 0.33 -7.40
C ASN A 47 11.31 -0.72 -6.32
N PHE A 48 12.35 -1.29 -5.70
CA PHE A 48 12.20 -2.33 -4.67
C PHE A 48 11.37 -1.87 -3.46
N ILE A 49 11.27 -0.56 -3.21
CA ILE A 49 10.47 -0.02 -2.10
C ILE A 49 8.99 -0.31 -2.32
N TYR A 50 8.53 -0.21 -3.56
CA TYR A 50 7.15 -0.53 -3.93
C TYR A 50 6.93 -2.03 -3.99
N GLU A 51 7.88 -2.81 -4.54
CA GLU A 51 7.84 -4.28 -4.51
C GLU A 51 7.71 -4.80 -3.08
N ASP A 52 8.63 -4.42 -2.19
CA ASP A 52 8.60 -4.87 -0.79
C ASP A 52 7.30 -4.44 -0.09
N ALA A 53 6.76 -3.26 -0.41
CA ALA A 53 5.50 -2.78 0.17
C ALA A 53 4.30 -3.60 -0.35
N ASN A 54 4.28 -3.93 -1.64
CA ASN A 54 3.27 -4.77 -2.25
C ASN A 54 3.34 -6.20 -1.67
N ASP A 55 4.54 -6.75 -1.51
CA ASP A 55 4.75 -8.06 -0.89
C ASP A 55 4.19 -8.12 0.54
N VAL A 56 4.47 -7.09 1.35
CA VAL A 56 4.03 -7.04 2.75
C VAL A 56 2.53 -6.76 2.88
N PHE A 57 1.98 -5.79 2.15
CA PHE A 57 0.61 -5.30 2.41
C PHE A 57 -0.46 -5.87 1.47
N ILE A 58 -0.06 -6.44 0.33
CA ILE A 58 -1.00 -6.89 -0.72
C ILE A 58 -0.87 -8.40 -0.96
N LYS A 59 0.34 -8.93 -1.20
CA LYS A 59 0.53 -10.36 -1.50
C LYS A 59 0.37 -11.26 -0.27
N ASP A 60 0.73 -10.77 0.92
CA ASP A 60 0.40 -11.45 2.16
C ASP A 60 -1.12 -11.35 2.40
N GLU A 61 -1.82 -12.43 2.08
CA GLU A 61 -3.28 -12.54 2.22
C GLU A 61 -3.75 -12.25 3.64
N ALA A 62 -3.03 -12.70 4.68
CA ALA A 62 -3.41 -12.46 6.06
C ALA A 62 -3.26 -10.98 6.44
N MET A 63 -2.20 -10.32 5.96
CA MET A 63 -2.02 -8.88 6.13
C MET A 63 -3.11 -8.09 5.38
N ARG A 64 -3.38 -8.49 4.14
CA ARG A 64 -4.38 -7.88 3.27
C ARG A 64 -5.77 -7.92 3.90
N GLU A 65 -6.22 -9.10 4.34
CA GLU A 65 -7.50 -9.27 5.02
C GLU A 65 -7.58 -8.42 6.30
N ARG A 66 -6.48 -8.36 7.06
CA ARG A 66 -6.40 -7.53 8.27
C ARG A 66 -6.59 -6.04 7.94
N LEU A 67 -5.91 -5.53 6.92
CA LEU A 67 -6.03 -4.13 6.47
C LEU A 67 -7.44 -3.82 5.97
N LEU A 68 -7.98 -4.67 5.09
CA LEU A 68 -9.31 -4.54 4.51
C LEU A 68 -10.40 -4.53 5.59
N ASN A 69 -10.33 -5.42 6.57
CA ASN A 69 -11.30 -5.49 7.66
C ASN A 69 -11.16 -4.35 8.67
N THR A 70 -9.95 -3.83 8.85
CA THR A 70 -9.69 -2.75 9.83
C THR A 70 -10.12 -1.40 9.30
N ASN A 71 -9.81 -1.08 8.04
CA ASN A 71 -10.17 0.19 7.43
C ASN A 71 -10.25 0.06 5.89
N PRO A 72 -11.42 -0.31 5.34
CA PRO A 72 -11.62 -0.47 3.89
C PRO A 72 -11.24 0.80 3.10
N ASN A 73 -11.59 1.98 3.61
CA ASN A 73 -11.29 3.25 2.93
C ASN A 73 -9.77 3.51 2.82
N ALA A 74 -9.02 3.26 3.90
CA ALA A 74 -7.57 3.40 3.86
C ALA A 74 -6.91 2.30 3.01
N PHE A 75 -7.45 1.08 3.03
CA PHE A 75 -6.95 0.01 2.19
C PHE A 75 -7.18 0.28 0.69
N ARG A 76 -8.35 0.81 0.31
CA ARG A 76 -8.59 1.33 -1.04
C ARG A 76 -7.59 2.41 -1.43
N ASP A 77 -7.38 3.39 -0.56
CA ASP A 77 -6.40 4.46 -0.80
C ASP A 77 -4.97 3.91 -1.01
N MET A 78 -4.62 2.82 -0.33
CA MET A 78 -3.34 2.12 -0.50
C MET A 78 -3.24 1.47 -1.89
N ILE A 79 -4.27 0.71 -2.30
CA ILE A 79 -4.36 0.08 -3.62
C ILE A 79 -4.26 1.13 -4.73
N THR A 80 -5.05 2.21 -4.64
CA THR A 80 -5.01 3.31 -5.61
C THR A 80 -3.62 3.95 -5.67
N THR A 81 -2.92 4.07 -4.54
CA THR A 81 -1.55 4.62 -4.52
C THR A 81 -0.56 3.71 -5.25
N PHE A 82 -0.69 2.38 -5.14
CA PHE A 82 0.13 1.43 -5.89
C PHE A 82 -0.15 1.51 -7.40
N LEU A 83 -1.43 1.49 -7.79
CA LEU A 83 -1.83 1.62 -9.20
C LEU A 83 -1.38 2.95 -9.80
N GLU A 84 -1.46 4.04 -9.04
CA GLU A 84 -0.95 5.35 -9.46
C GLU A 84 0.57 5.38 -9.60
N ALA A 85 1.31 4.75 -8.68
CA ALA A 85 2.76 4.64 -8.77
C ALA A 85 3.18 3.90 -10.05
N ASN A 86 2.49 2.81 -10.40
CA ASN A 86 2.72 2.09 -11.65
C ASN A 86 2.33 2.91 -12.88
N GLY A 87 1.11 3.46 -12.92
CA GLY A 87 0.63 4.25 -14.06
C GLY A 87 1.43 5.52 -14.36
N ARG A 88 2.17 6.04 -13.37
CA ARG A 88 3.10 7.18 -13.53
C ARG A 88 4.54 6.76 -13.84
N GLY A 89 4.83 5.46 -13.93
CA GLY A 89 6.16 4.93 -14.19
C GLY A 89 7.13 5.03 -13.00
N TYR A 90 6.61 5.18 -11.78
CA TYR A 90 7.42 5.18 -10.55
C TYR A 90 7.66 3.78 -10.00
N TRP A 91 6.81 2.83 -10.37
CA TRP A 91 6.88 1.43 -9.98
C TRP A 91 6.69 0.51 -11.18
N ASP A 92 7.74 -0.25 -11.50
CA ASP A 92 7.73 -1.32 -12.49
C ASP A 92 7.58 -2.67 -11.79
N THR A 93 6.60 -3.46 -12.22
CA THR A 93 6.18 -4.71 -11.56
C THR A 93 5.54 -5.67 -12.56
N SER A 94 5.26 -6.91 -12.15
CA SER A 94 4.60 -7.91 -13.00
C SER A 94 3.14 -7.58 -13.26
N ASP A 95 2.64 -7.96 -14.44
CA ASP A 95 1.22 -7.84 -14.79
C ASP A 95 0.32 -8.52 -13.76
N ASP A 96 0.71 -9.69 -13.23
CA ASP A 96 0.01 -10.40 -12.15
C ASP A 96 -0.20 -9.54 -10.89
N ASN A 97 0.74 -8.65 -10.55
CA ASN A 97 0.60 -7.76 -9.39
C ASN A 97 -0.41 -6.64 -9.67
N ILE A 98 -0.44 -6.16 -10.91
CA ILE A 98 -1.38 -5.13 -11.35
C ILE A 98 -2.79 -5.69 -11.42
N GLU A 99 -2.97 -6.90 -11.97
CA GLU A 99 -4.24 -7.62 -11.98
C GLU A 99 -4.75 -7.84 -10.56
N LEU A 100 -3.90 -8.34 -9.65
CA LEU A 100 -4.26 -8.52 -8.24
C LEU A 100 -4.73 -7.21 -7.59
N LEU A 101 -4.04 -6.09 -7.84
CA LEU A 101 -4.43 -4.78 -7.30
C LEU A 101 -5.77 -4.31 -7.86
N GLN A 102 -6.05 -4.56 -9.15
CA GLN A 102 -7.32 -4.21 -9.79
C GLN A 102 -8.49 -5.03 -9.22
N ASP A 103 -8.30 -6.34 -9.03
CA ASP A 103 -9.30 -7.21 -8.42
C ASP A 103 -9.62 -6.77 -6.98
N LEU A 104 -8.59 -6.47 -6.19
CA LEU A 104 -8.75 -5.99 -4.82
C LEU A 104 -9.39 -4.60 -4.75
N TYR A 105 -9.17 -3.76 -5.75
CA TYR A 105 -9.86 -2.47 -5.85
C TYR A 105 -11.37 -2.68 -6.01
N GLN A 106 -11.79 -3.64 -6.84
CA GLN A 106 -13.21 -3.96 -6.98
C GLN A 106 -13.79 -4.55 -5.68
N GLU A 107 -13.08 -5.50 -5.05
CA GLU A 107 -13.51 -6.11 -3.78
C GLU A 107 -13.72 -5.05 -2.67
N VAL A 108 -12.80 -4.09 -2.55
CA VAL A 108 -12.92 -3.05 -1.53
C VAL A 108 -14.03 -2.06 -1.83
N GLU A 109 -14.28 -1.73 -3.09
CA GLU A 109 -15.42 -0.89 -3.50
C GLU A 109 -16.75 -1.58 -3.18
N ASP A 110 -16.92 -2.85 -3.54
CA ASP A 110 -18.13 -3.63 -3.22
C ASP A 110 -18.39 -3.63 -1.71
N LYS A 111 -17.34 -3.79 -0.90
CA LYS A 111 -17.41 -3.75 0.56
C LYS A 111 -17.78 -2.37 1.12
N ILE A 112 -17.31 -1.28 0.51
CA ILE A 112 -17.62 0.08 0.94
C ILE A 112 -19.05 0.47 0.53
N GLU A 113 -19.47 0.08 -0.66
CA GLU A 113 -20.79 0.41 -1.22
C GLU A 113 -21.91 -0.51 -0.70
N GLY A 114 -21.55 -1.68 -0.19
CA GLY A 114 -22.48 -2.63 0.45
C GLY A 114 -23.31 -3.45 -0.55
N VAL A 115 -22.71 -3.80 -1.69
CA VAL A 115 -23.31 -4.65 -2.74
C VAL A 115 -23.16 -6.14 -2.41
#